data_AF-A0A7J5VZS5-F1
#
_entry.id   AF-A0A7J5VZS5-F1
#
_cell.length_a   1.000
_cell.length_b   1.000
_cell.length_c   1.000
_cell.angle_alpha   90.00
_cell.angle_beta   90.00
_cell.angle_gamma   90.00
#
_symmetry.space_group_name_H-M   'P 1'
#
loop_
_entity.id
_entity.type
_entity.pdbx_description
1 polymer ?
#
loop_
_entity_poly.entity_id
_entity_poly.type
_entity_poly.pdbx_seq_one_letter_code
_entity_poly.pdbx_strand_id
1 'polypeptide(L)' 'MNNSALILMISVQLVVTLLTGWFFYKVLVTKPKAEPDSYSENDDVER' A
#
# COMPACT_ATOMS: atom_id res chain seq x y z
N MET A 1 -35.88 -4.55 -3.13
CA MET A 1 -34.53 -4.22 -3.67
C MET A 1 -34.35 -4.98 -4.97
N ASN A 2 -33.93 -4.32 -6.05
CA ASN A 2 -33.67 -5.02 -7.32
C ASN A 2 -32.43 -5.93 -7.14
N ASN A 3 -32.55 -7.20 -7.51
CA ASN A 3 -31.47 -8.18 -7.40
C ASN A 3 -30.20 -7.71 -8.14
N SER A 4 -30.36 -7.00 -9.26
CA SER A 4 -29.24 -6.42 -10.02
C SER A 4 -28.48 -5.35 -9.22
N ALA A 5 -29.19 -4.52 -8.45
CA ALA A 5 -28.57 -3.49 -7.62
C ALA A 5 -27.81 -4.09 -6.44
N LEU A 6 -28.34 -5.15 -5.82
CA LEU A 6 -27.67 -5.86 -4.73
C LEU A 6 -26.39 -6.56 -5.21
N ILE A 7 -26.43 -7.21 -6.38
CA ILE A 7 -25.26 -7.85 -6.98
C ILE A 7 -24.17 -6.80 -7.24
N LEU A 8 -24.51 -5.68 -7.89
CA LEU A 8 -23.56 -4.61 -8.17
C LEU A 8 -22.91 -4.07 -6.89
N MET A 9 -23.70 -3.81 -5.85
CA MET A 9 -23.19 -3.32 -4.57
C MET A 9 -22.18 -4.28 -3.95
N ILE A 10 -22.51 -5.57 -3.86
CA ILE A 10 -21.63 -6.58 -3.26
C ILE A 10 -20.37 -6.76 -4.09
N SER A 11 -20.49 -6.79 -5.43
CA SER A 11 -19.33 -6.91 -6.32
C SER A 11 -18.35 -5.74 -6.14
N VAL A 12 -18.85 -4.51 -6.08
CA VAL A 12 -17.99 -3.33 -5.86
C VAL A 12 -17.31 -3.40 -4.49
N GLN A 13 -18.06 -3.74 -3.44
CA GLN A 13 -17.50 -3.87 -2.08
C GLN A 13 -16.40 -4.93 -2.01
N LEU A 14 -16.60 -6.09 -2.65
CA LEU A 14 -15.60 -7.15 -2.70
C LEU A 14 -14.34 -6.70 -3.44
N VAL A 15 -14.49 -6.05 -4.60
CA VAL A 15 -13.34 -5.55 -5.37
C VAL A 15 -12.54 -4.53 -4.55
N VAL A 16 -13.20 -3.54 -3.95
CA VAL A 16 -12.52 -2.53 -3.12
C VAL A 16 -11.82 -3.18 -1.92
N THR A 17 -12.50 -4.11 -1.24
CA THR A 17 -11.93 -4.83 -0.09
C THR A 17 -10.68 -5.62 -0.48
N LEU A 18 -10.73 -6.36 -1.60
CA LEU A 18 -9.60 -7.15 -2.10
C LEU A 18 -8.42 -6.27 -2.52
N LEU A 19 -8.67 -5.18 -3.26
CA LEU A 19 -7.62 -4.24 -3.67
C LEU A 19 -6.95 -3.58 -2.46
N THR A 20 -7.76 -3.16 -1.48
CA THR A 20 -7.28 -2.52 -0.26
C THR A 20 -6.46 -3.50 0.59
N GLY A 21 -6.98 -4.71 0.79
CA GLY A 21 -6.28 -5.77 1.52
C GLY A 21 -4.96 -6.14 0.85
N TRP A 22 -4.94 -6.29 -0.48
CA TRP A 22 -3.73 -6.54 -1.25
C TRP A 22 -2.72 -5.40 -1.13
N PHE A 23 -3.16 -4.15 -1.21
CA PHE A 23 -2.29 -2.98 -1.08
C PHE A 23 -1.63 -2.94 0.30
N PHE A 24 -2.41 -3.11 1.38
CA PHE A 24 -1.85 -3.13 2.73
C PHE A 24 -0.92 -4.31 2.95
N TYR A 25 -1.29 -5.51 2.48
CA TYR A 25 -0.39 -6.66 2.51
C TYR A 25 0.93 -6.34 1.82
N LYS A 26 0.89 -5.74 0.63
CA LYS A 26 2.08 -5.34 -0.11
C LYS A 26 2.90 -4.32 0.68
N VAL A 27 2.29 -3.29 1.26
CA VAL A 27 3.01 -2.27 2.04
C VAL A 27 3.67 -2.88 3.28
N LEU A 28 2.97 -3.75 4.00
CA LEU A 28 3.46 -4.34 5.25
C LEU A 28 4.54 -5.42 5.04
N VAL A 29 4.50 -6.13 3.91
CA VAL A 29 5.37 -7.29 3.67
C VAL A 29 6.50 -6.98 2.67
N THR A 30 6.34 -5.97 1.81
CA THR A 30 7.42 -5.60 0.88
C THR A 30 8.62 -5.09 1.67
N LYS A 31 9.77 -5.73 1.47
CA LYS A 31 11.03 -5.31 2.10
C LYS A 31 11.27 -3.83 1.79
N PRO A 32 11.62 -3.00 2.79
CA PRO A 32 12.00 -1.61 2.55
C PRO A 32 13.07 -1.56 1.46
N LYS A 33 12.86 -0.70 0.46
CA LYS A 33 13.91 -0.40 -0.49
C LYS A 33 15.05 0.21 0.32
N ALA A 34 16.28 -0.29 0.13
CA ALA A 34 17.43 0.38 0.72
C ALA A 34 17.47 1.81 0.18
N GLU A 35 17.26 2.77 1.06
CA GLU A 35 17.39 4.18 0.72
C GLU A 35 18.89 4.51 0.69
N PRO A 36 19.36 5.32 -0.28
CA PRO A 36 20.70 5.87 -0.20
C PRO A 36 20.83 6.72 1.07
N ASP A 37 22.00 6.67 1.69
CA ASP A 37 22.28 7.47 2.87
C ASP A 37 22.09 8.96 2.55
N SER A 38 21.26 9.65 3.35
CA SER A 38 20.96 11.07 3.18
C SER A 38 22.01 11.99 3.80
N TYR A 39 22.96 11.44 4.58
CA TYR A 39 23.99 12.21 5.30
C TYR A 39 25.42 11.92 4.82
N SER A 40 25.58 11.15 3.73
CA SER A 40 26.91 10.80 3.19
C SER A 40 27.78 12.01 2.84
N GLU A 41 27.18 13.17 2.55
CA GLU A 41 27.89 14.42 2.27
C GLU A 41 28.41 15.13 3.54
N ASN A 42 27.99 14.67 4.72
CA ASN A 42 28.27 15.28 6.02
C ASN A 42 29.11 14.39 6.93
N ASP A 43 29.42 13.16 6.52
CA ASP A 43 30.19 12.20 7.30
C ASP A 43 31.60 12.70 7.67
N ASP A 44 32.17 13.57 6.84
CA ASP A 44 33.54 14.09 6.97
C ASP A 44 33.63 15.40 7.78
N VAL A 45 32.50 15.96 8.24
CA VAL A 45 32.47 17.23 8.99
C VAL A 45 32.67 16.95 10.49
N GLU A 46 33.84 17.34 11.02
CA GLU A 46 34.11 17.29 12.48
C GLU A 46 33.13 18.19 13.25
N ARG A 47 32.58 17.68 14.37
CA ARG A 47 31.58 18.38 15.20
C ARG A 47 32.18 19.42 16.15
#